data_AF-A0A832H0U0-F1
#
_entry.id   AF-A0A832H0U0-F1
#
_cell.length_a   1.000
_cell.length_b   1.000
_cell.length_c   1.000
_cell.angle_alpha   90.00
_cell.angle_beta   90.00
_cell.angle_gamma   90.00
#
_symmetry.space_group_name_H-M   'P 1'
#
loop_
_entity.id
_entity.type
_entity.pdbx_description
1 polymer ?
#
loop_
_entity_poly.entity_id
_entity_poly.type
_entity_poly.pdbx_seq_one_letter_code
_entity_poly.pdbx_strand_id
1 'polypeptide(L)'
;MLLEKETTSRVNARKTDAFDIFNFQYFIGPNPYLNTAAYVFDVGLTGNEPPLPIEQYLAVIGDRYPHLKEHVYTTHAHLFAQTVVEVSKLDMDLHFSRCSVSPCPNHCMTIAVQSLHARTSRAAVFAVWD
;
A
#
# COMPACT_ATOMS: atom_id res chain seq x y z
N MET A 1 12.21 -8.39 13.53
CA MET A 1 13.56 -8.00 13.05
C MET A 1 13.41 -7.32 11.70
N LEU A 2 13.90 -6.07 11.56
CA LEU A 2 13.96 -5.37 10.28
C LEU A 2 15.09 -5.98 9.44
N LEU A 3 14.79 -6.41 8.22
CA LEU A 3 15.78 -7.02 7.33
C LEU A 3 16.27 -6.05 6.27
N GLU A 4 15.34 -5.31 5.67
CA GLU A 4 15.65 -4.39 4.57
C GLU A 4 15.03 -3.04 4.87
N LYS A 5 15.82 -1.97 4.63
CA LYS A 5 15.36 -0.59 4.69
C LYS A 5 15.87 0.12 3.46
N GLU A 6 14.95 0.60 2.63
CA GLU A 6 15.25 1.38 1.44
C GLU A 6 14.77 2.82 1.68
N THR A 7 15.72 3.74 1.81
CA THR A 7 15.42 5.18 1.82
C THR A 7 15.34 5.66 0.38
N THR A 8 14.21 5.43 -0.28
CA THR A 8 13.92 6.06 -1.57
C THR A 8 13.65 7.54 -1.35
N SER A 9 14.40 8.42 -2.03
CA SER A 9 13.99 9.81 -2.22
C SER A 9 12.61 9.87 -2.89
N ARG A 10 11.79 10.89 -2.59
CA ARG A 10 10.44 11.15 -3.15
C ARG A 10 10.43 11.40 -4.67
N VAL A 11 10.97 10.47 -5.45
CA VAL A 11 11.29 10.61 -6.88
C VAL A 11 10.58 9.54 -7.71
N ASN A 12 9.74 8.69 -7.08
CA ASN A 12 9.01 7.66 -7.81
C ASN A 12 7.91 8.31 -8.67
N ALA A 13 7.22 9.32 -8.13
CA ALA A 13 6.12 9.99 -8.80
C ALA A 13 6.50 10.81 -10.06
N ARG A 14 5.76 10.56 -11.14
CA ARG A 14 5.71 11.40 -12.33
C ARG A 14 4.96 12.70 -12.03
N LYS A 15 5.08 13.68 -12.93
CA LYS A 15 4.34 14.96 -12.83
C LYS A 15 2.82 14.80 -12.91
N THR A 16 2.33 13.66 -13.36
CA THR A 16 0.91 13.33 -13.49
C THR A 16 0.35 12.59 -12.28
N ASP A 17 1.22 12.14 -11.37
CA ASP A 17 0.81 11.22 -10.32
C ASP A 17 0.35 12.02 -9.10
N ALA A 18 -0.83 11.68 -8.55
CA ALA A 18 -1.37 12.32 -7.36
C ALA A 18 -0.69 11.83 -6.07
N PHE A 19 -0.15 10.60 -6.08
CA PHE A 19 0.45 9.94 -4.93
C PHE A 19 1.91 9.56 -5.20
N ASP A 20 2.71 9.60 -4.15
CA ASP A 20 4.08 9.10 -4.11
C ASP A 20 4.19 8.05 -2.99
N ILE A 21 5.00 7.02 -3.24
CA ILE A 21 5.28 5.93 -2.30
C ILE A 21 6.78 5.90 -1.98
N PHE A 22 7.14 5.79 -0.70
CA PHE A 22 8.54 5.90 -0.26
C PHE A 22 8.78 5.23 1.10
N ASN A 23 10.01 5.30 1.63
CA ASN A 23 10.41 4.76 2.94
C ASN A 23 10.11 3.26 3.14
N PHE A 24 10.43 2.44 2.14
CA PHE A 24 10.15 1.01 2.17
C PHE A 24 10.98 0.26 3.22
N GLN A 25 10.32 -0.63 3.95
CA GLN A 25 10.90 -1.46 4.99
C GLN A 25 10.29 -2.86 4.95
N TYR A 26 11.11 -3.88 5.19
CA TYR A 26 10.63 -5.26 5.30
C TYR A 26 10.97 -5.90 6.64
N PHE A 27 9.94 -6.43 7.29
CA PHE A 27 10.02 -7.17 8.54
C PHE A 27 9.67 -8.64 8.31
N ILE A 28 10.54 -9.56 8.68
CA ILE A 28 10.33 -11.02 8.52
C ILE A 28 9.41 -11.64 9.60
N GLY A 29 8.95 -10.85 10.56
CA GLY A 29 8.13 -11.35 11.67
C GLY A 29 7.41 -10.22 12.40
N PRO A 30 6.84 -10.50 13.58
CA PRO A 30 6.14 -9.51 14.39
C PRO A 30 6.95 -8.23 14.55
N ASN A 31 6.27 -7.09 14.40
CA ASN A 31 6.84 -5.76 14.36
C ASN A 31 5.82 -4.74 14.92
N PRO A 32 6.20 -3.45 15.06
CA PRO A 32 5.32 -2.43 15.65
C PRO A 32 3.99 -2.22 14.92
N TYR A 33 3.89 -2.61 13.64
CA TYR A 33 2.71 -2.40 12.81
C TYR A 33 1.83 -3.66 12.75
N LEU A 34 2.44 -4.84 12.56
CA LEU A 34 1.73 -6.11 12.45
C LEU A 34 2.39 -7.20 13.31
N ASN A 35 1.60 -8.10 13.87
CA ASN A 35 2.06 -9.29 14.59
C ASN A 35 2.53 -10.43 13.66
N THR A 36 2.93 -10.11 12.44
CA THR A 36 3.41 -11.04 11.41
C THR A 36 4.42 -10.32 10.50
N ALA A 37 5.03 -11.03 9.56
CA ALA A 37 5.91 -10.43 8.56
C ALA A 37 5.16 -9.36 7.74
N ALA A 38 5.81 -8.22 7.52
CA ALA A 38 5.18 -7.03 6.94
C ALA A 38 6.10 -6.31 5.97
N TYR A 39 5.53 -5.84 4.88
CA TYR A 39 6.13 -4.84 4.01
C TYR A 39 5.50 -3.49 4.34
N VAL A 40 6.33 -2.53 4.72
CA VAL A 40 5.92 -1.23 5.27
C VAL A 40 6.44 -0.12 4.36
N PHE A 41 5.61 0.86 4.07
CA PHE A 41 5.95 2.00 3.23
C PHE A 41 5.07 3.19 3.57
N ASP A 42 5.50 4.39 3.19
CA ASP A 42 4.72 5.59 3.33
C ASP A 42 4.08 5.95 1.99
N VAL A 43 2.83 6.41 2.03
CA VAL A 43 2.13 7.04 0.90
C VAL A 43 1.82 8.49 1.25
N GLY A 44 2.05 9.39 0.30
CA GLY A 44 1.74 10.81 0.48
C GLY A 44 1.32 11.47 -0.82
N LEU A 45 0.64 12.61 -0.72
CA LEU A 45 0.31 13.42 -1.89
C LEU A 45 1.58 14.05 -2.46
N THR A 46 1.64 14.09 -3.80
CA THR A 46 2.70 14.78 -4.55
C THR A 46 2.47 16.28 -4.59
N GLY A 47 1.20 16.70 -4.61
CA GLY A 47 0.78 18.07 -4.92
C GLY A 47 0.82 18.41 -6.41
N ASN A 48 1.16 17.45 -7.28
CA ASN A 48 1.21 17.67 -8.73
C ASN A 48 -0.21 17.66 -9.35
N GLU A 49 -1.02 16.68 -8.96
CA GLU A 49 -2.41 16.52 -9.40
C GLU A 49 -3.28 16.18 -8.18
N PRO A 50 -4.54 16.63 -8.13
CA PRO A 50 -5.46 16.24 -7.08
C PRO A 50 -5.84 14.76 -7.25
N PRO A 51 -5.94 13.99 -6.15
CA PRO A 51 -6.41 12.61 -6.24
C PRO A 51 -7.87 12.57 -6.67
N LEU A 52 -8.23 11.59 -7.50
CA LEU A 52 -9.63 11.32 -7.82
C LEU A 52 -10.43 10.95 -6.56
N PRO A 53 -11.76 11.12 -6.57
CA PRO A 53 -12.63 10.58 -5.53
C PRO A 53 -12.42 9.07 -5.36
N ILE A 54 -12.53 8.58 -4.12
CA ILE A 54 -12.32 7.16 -3.76
C ILE A 54 -13.24 6.26 -4.59
N GLU A 55 -14.46 6.71 -4.85
CA GLU A 55 -15.49 5.99 -5.60
C GLU A 55 -15.06 5.70 -7.04
N GLN A 56 -14.28 6.60 -7.65
CA GLN A 56 -13.77 6.40 -9.01
C GLN A 56 -12.68 5.33 -9.04
N TYR A 57 -11.77 5.31 -8.05
CA TYR A 57 -10.81 4.23 -7.90
C TYR A 57 -11.50 2.89 -7.63
N LEU A 58 -12.49 2.86 -6.75
CA LEU A 58 -13.28 1.67 -6.44
C LEU A 58 -14.04 1.12 -7.65
N ALA A 59 -14.54 1.99 -8.53
CA ALA A 59 -15.21 1.55 -9.74
C ALA A 59 -14.30 0.66 -10.59
N VAL A 60 -13.06 1.10 -10.82
CA VAL A 60 -12.06 0.36 -11.62
C VAL A 60 -11.50 -0.84 -10.88
N ILE A 61 -11.03 -0.65 -9.64
CA ILE A 61 -10.40 -1.73 -8.86
C ILE A 61 -11.40 -2.84 -8.58
N GLY A 62 -12.64 -2.48 -8.24
CA GLY A 62 -13.66 -3.45 -7.90
C GLY A 62 -14.26 -4.18 -9.10
N ASP A 63 -13.82 -3.93 -10.33
CA ASP A 63 -14.10 -4.84 -11.46
C ASP A 63 -13.23 -6.10 -11.36
N ARG A 64 -12.02 -5.97 -10.82
CA ARG A 64 -11.11 -7.08 -10.53
C ARG A 64 -11.36 -7.69 -9.14
N TYR A 65 -11.65 -6.86 -8.15
CA TYR A 65 -11.86 -7.29 -6.75
C TYR A 65 -13.23 -6.80 -6.23
N PRO A 66 -14.34 -7.46 -6.62
CA PRO A 66 -15.69 -6.99 -6.33
C PRO A 66 -15.99 -6.78 -4.83
N HIS A 67 -15.42 -7.61 -3.96
CA HIS A 67 -15.62 -7.54 -2.50
C HIS A 67 -15.06 -6.25 -1.88
N LEU A 68 -14.14 -5.55 -2.55
CA LEU A 68 -13.68 -4.24 -2.09
C LEU A 68 -14.80 -3.19 -2.19
N LYS A 69 -15.78 -3.35 -3.08
CA LYS A 69 -16.95 -2.46 -3.20
C LYS A 69 -17.91 -2.58 -1.99
N GLU A 70 -17.78 -3.62 -1.18
CA GLU A 70 -18.61 -3.85 0.01
C GLU A 70 -18.16 -3.02 1.23
N HIS A 71 -16.99 -2.38 1.14
CA HIS A 71 -16.37 -1.62 2.23
C HIS A 71 -16.43 -0.12 1.96
N VAL A 72 -16.62 0.67 3.02
CA VAL A 72 -16.51 2.13 2.96
C VAL A 72 -15.13 2.55 3.42
N TYR A 73 -14.42 3.30 2.57
CA TYR A 73 -13.06 3.77 2.84
C TYR A 73 -13.08 5.25 3.20
N THR A 74 -12.43 5.59 4.31
CA THR A 74 -12.33 6.98 4.80
C THR A 74 -11.16 7.74 4.18
N THR A 75 -10.12 7.04 3.71
CA THR A 75 -8.94 7.65 3.09
C THR A 75 -8.44 6.78 1.93
N HIS A 76 -7.79 7.42 0.95
CA HIS A 76 -7.12 6.71 -0.16
C HIS A 76 -6.10 5.69 0.33
N ALA A 77 -5.41 5.97 1.45
CA ALA A 77 -4.44 5.05 2.03
C ALA A 77 -5.08 3.72 2.49
N HIS A 78 -6.32 3.74 3.00
CA HIS A 78 -7.03 2.50 3.35
C HIS A 78 -7.41 1.69 2.11
N LEU A 79 -7.90 2.35 1.05
CA LEU A 79 -8.20 1.68 -0.22
C LEU A 79 -6.93 1.10 -0.84
N PHE A 80 -5.85 1.87 -0.85
CA PHE A 80 -4.55 1.45 -1.35
C PHE A 80 -4.03 0.22 -0.59
N ALA A 81 -4.07 0.25 0.74
CA ALA A 81 -3.63 -0.87 1.58
C ALA A 81 -4.43 -2.15 1.29
N GLN A 82 -5.76 -2.08 1.20
CA GLN A 82 -6.58 -3.25 0.88
C GLN A 82 -6.31 -3.78 -0.52
N THR A 83 -6.15 -2.89 -1.49
CA THR A 83 -5.84 -3.29 -2.88
C THR A 83 -4.47 -3.99 -2.96
N VAL A 84 -3.46 -3.50 -2.23
CA VAL A 84 -2.15 -4.16 -2.12
C VAL A 84 -2.28 -5.54 -1.48
N VAL A 85 -3.10 -5.70 -0.44
CA VAL A 85 -3.33 -7.01 0.18
C VAL A 85 -3.91 -7.99 -0.85
N GLU A 86 -4.91 -7.58 -1.63
CA GLU A 86 -5.50 -8.42 -2.68
C GLU A 86 -4.48 -8.80 -3.76
N VAL A 87 -3.77 -7.82 -4.32
CA VAL A 87 -2.74 -8.06 -5.35
C VAL A 87 -1.60 -8.92 -4.81
N SER A 88 -1.23 -8.76 -3.53
CA SER A 88 -0.17 -9.56 -2.89
C SER A 88 -0.52 -11.04 -2.73
N LYS A 89 -1.80 -11.42 -2.85
CA LYS A 89 -2.19 -12.84 -2.87
C LYS A 89 -1.73 -13.54 -4.14
N LEU A 90 -1.48 -12.78 -5.23
CA LEU A 90 -0.95 -13.27 -6.52
C LEU A 90 -1.71 -14.46 -7.12
N ASP A 91 -2.99 -14.61 -6.80
CA ASP A 91 -3.79 -15.80 -7.14
C ASP A 91 -3.14 -17.13 -6.66
N MET A 92 -2.35 -17.09 -5.58
CA MET A 92 -1.57 -18.23 -5.02
C MET A 92 -2.19 -18.84 -3.75
N ASP A 93 -3.52 -18.81 -3.58
CA ASP A 93 -4.22 -19.29 -2.36
C ASP A 93 -3.64 -18.74 -1.04
N LEU A 94 -3.02 -17.56 -1.08
CA LEU A 94 -2.46 -16.91 0.10
C LEU A 94 -3.57 -16.24 0.91
N HIS A 95 -3.63 -16.56 2.20
CA HIS A 95 -4.61 -15.98 3.12
C HIS A 95 -4.13 -14.67 3.77
N PHE A 96 -3.54 -13.76 2.98
CA PHE A 96 -3.18 -12.44 3.48
C PHE A 96 -4.44 -11.62 3.74
N SER A 97 -4.57 -11.14 4.97
CA SER A 97 -5.72 -10.34 5.41
C SER A 97 -5.34 -9.20 6.34
N ARG A 98 -4.06 -9.10 6.72
CA ARG A 98 -3.59 -8.12 7.69
C ARG A 98 -2.95 -6.94 6.99
N CYS A 99 -3.46 -5.76 7.28
CA CYS A 99 -2.80 -4.50 7.01
C CYS A 99 -3.08 -3.50 8.14
N SER A 100 -2.24 -2.47 8.25
CA SER A 100 -2.48 -1.33 9.13
C SER A 100 -2.18 -0.04 8.39
N VAL A 101 -2.96 1.00 8.68
CA VAL A 101 -2.73 2.35 8.17
C VAL A 101 -2.64 3.27 9.38
N SER A 102 -1.55 4.01 9.49
CA SER A 102 -1.32 4.95 10.58
C SER A 102 -0.79 6.28 10.04
N PRO A 103 -1.15 7.43 10.62
CA PRO A 103 -0.61 8.72 10.20
C PRO A 103 0.90 8.80 10.47
N CYS A 104 1.64 9.45 9.57
CA CYS A 104 3.05 9.80 9.75
C CYS A 104 3.27 11.32 9.58
N PRO A 105 4.43 11.86 10.02
CA PRO A 105 4.74 13.28 9.88
C PRO A 105 4.62 13.76 8.42
N ASN A 106 4.32 15.04 8.20
CA ASN A 106 4.20 15.66 6.86
C ASN A 106 3.00 15.19 6.01
N HIS A 107 1.87 14.89 6.65
CA HIS A 107 0.61 14.52 5.96
C HIS A 107 0.72 13.24 5.12
N CYS A 108 1.67 12.37 5.43
CA CYS A 108 1.75 11.02 4.86
C CYS A 108 0.98 10.01 5.71
N MET A 109 0.74 8.84 5.14
CA MET A 109 0.22 7.67 5.84
C MET A 109 1.23 6.52 5.72
N THR A 110 1.60 5.91 6.83
CA THR A 110 2.38 4.67 6.84
C THR A 110 1.42 3.50 6.67
N ILE A 111 1.68 2.68 5.65
CA ILE A 111 0.96 1.46 5.35
C ILE A 111 1.86 0.27 5.67
N ALA A 112 1.36 -0.68 6.43
CA ALA A 112 1.97 -2.00 6.58
C ALA A 112 1.03 -3.05 6.02
N VAL A 113 1.53 -3.90 5.13
CA VAL A 113 0.79 -5.04 4.58
C VAL A 113 1.50 -6.34 4.94
N GLN A 114 0.74 -7.38 5.22
CA GLN A 114 1.29 -8.72 5.43
C GLN A 114 2.08 -9.17 4.20
N SER A 115 3.26 -9.75 4.42
CA SER A 115 4.19 -10.09 3.34
C SER A 115 4.95 -11.38 3.63
N LEU A 116 5.17 -12.20 2.60
CA LEU A 116 6.08 -13.35 2.66
C LEU A 116 7.49 -13.00 2.20
N HIS A 117 7.63 -12.13 1.21
CA HIS A 117 8.90 -11.85 0.55
C HIS A 117 9.00 -10.39 0.08
N ALA A 118 10.10 -9.73 0.45
CA ALA A 118 10.30 -8.29 0.24
C ALA A 118 10.16 -7.89 -1.23
N ARG A 119 10.89 -8.55 -2.14
CA ARG A 119 10.89 -8.19 -3.58
C ARG A 119 9.52 -8.34 -4.23
N THR A 120 8.79 -9.39 -3.83
CA THR A 120 7.47 -9.68 -4.39
C THR A 120 6.44 -8.68 -3.88
N SER A 121 6.46 -8.37 -2.58
CA SER A 121 5.60 -7.34 -2.01
C SER A 121 5.92 -5.95 -2.55
N ARG A 122 7.19 -5.64 -2.79
CA ARG A 122 7.58 -4.42 -3.50
C ARG A 122 6.93 -4.35 -4.88
N ALA A 123 7.05 -5.42 -5.68
CA ALA A 123 6.45 -5.45 -7.01
C ALA A 123 4.93 -5.26 -6.95
N ALA A 124 4.24 -5.89 -6.00
CA ALA A 124 2.80 -5.70 -5.78
C ALA A 124 2.45 -4.24 -5.42
N VAL A 125 3.20 -3.61 -4.51
CA VAL A 125 2.98 -2.21 -4.13
C VAL A 125 3.15 -1.28 -5.33
N PHE A 126 4.19 -1.46 -6.13
CA PHE A 126 4.40 -0.64 -7.34
C PHE A 126 3.32 -0.91 -8.40
N ALA A 127 2.83 -2.15 -8.53
CA ALA A 127 1.77 -2.48 -9.49
C ALA A 127 0.39 -1.92 -9.11
N VAL A 128 0.13 -1.67 -7.82
CA VAL A 128 -1.10 -0.98 -7.38
C VAL A 128 -0.95 0.54 -7.52
N TRP A 129 0.27 1.04 -7.46
CA TRP A 129 0.56 2.47 -7.55
C TRP A 129 0.57 3.03 -8.98
N ASP A 130 1.08 2.27 -9.95
CA ASP A 130 1.08 2.63 -11.38
C ASP A 130 -0.31 2.51 -12.03
#